data_AF-A0A831ZRF4-F1
#
_entry.id   AF-A0A831ZRF4-F1
#
_cell.length_a   1.000
_cell.length_b   1.000
_cell.length_c   1.000
_cell.angle_alpha   90.00
_cell.angle_beta   90.00
_cell.angle_gamma   90.00
#
_symmetry.space_group_name_H-M   'P 1'
#
loop_
_entity.id
_entity.type
_entity.pdbx_description
1 polymer ?
#
loop_
_entity_poly.entity_id
_entity_poly.type
_entity_poly.pdbx_seq_one_letter_code
_entity_poly.pdbx_strand_id
1 'polypeptide(L)'
;MAIDQLTWIHAASYFGAGVSVGFGAIGAALGEGYTAGQASDILSYRPRMSGEILKTMLVGQAVAETAGIFALVVSMLLMFGELKGHTLLEGWAYVGAGLSAGLSAIGSGIGAGFPAGAACKALARQPSASGQITLNMLIGASITQTPCIFGLVIAFLLMFLDHSAMPYYPYWAAFLGAGLSTGLAAIGPGYGGGLVGSGACLSLARNPEAQRPITTAMLVGIGTTQSTAIYGFLISLILIFKGFPESTSYVPSFALLGAGFAMGFGGIGPGIGEGITGKYALDQVGRVPEEATLLTRTMLVGQAVSESTGIYSLVVALLLVLNA
;
A
#
# COMPACT_ATOMS: atom_id res chain seq x y z
N MET A 1 -39.94 -6.42 11.19
CA MET A 1 -38.86 -7.08 11.95
C MET A 1 -37.78 -6.04 12.13
N ALA A 2 -37.72 -5.37 13.29
CA ALA A 2 -36.64 -4.41 13.57
C ALA A 2 -35.36 -5.23 13.77
N ILE A 3 -34.35 -5.01 12.94
CA ILE A 3 -33.06 -5.69 13.11
C ILE A 3 -32.47 -5.18 14.42
N ASP A 4 -32.18 -6.10 15.32
CA ASP A 4 -31.51 -5.80 16.59
C ASP A 4 -30.13 -5.18 16.32
N GLN A 5 -29.78 -4.14 17.08
CA GLN A 5 -28.58 -3.34 16.86
C GLN A 5 -27.30 -4.17 16.95
N LEU A 6 -27.27 -5.12 17.89
CA LEU A 6 -26.16 -6.06 18.03
C LEU A 6 -26.05 -6.97 16.80
N THR A 7 -27.18 -7.42 16.25
CA THR A 7 -27.21 -8.23 15.01
C THR A 7 -26.61 -7.46 13.83
N TRP A 8 -26.89 -6.16 13.72
CA TRP A 8 -26.33 -5.30 12.67
C TRP A 8 -24.81 -5.12 12.80
N ILE A 9 -24.34 -4.90 14.03
CA ILE A 9 -22.92 -4.74 14.33
C ILE A 9 -22.15 -6.03 14.00
N HIS A 10 -22.68 -7.19 14.38
CA HIS A 10 -22.07 -8.49 14.05
C HIS A 10 -22.05 -8.72 12.53
N ALA A 11 -23.15 -8.42 11.83
CA ALA A 11 -23.21 -8.56 10.37
C ALA A 11 -22.17 -7.66 9.68
N ALA A 12 -22.05 -6.41 10.12
CA ALA A 12 -21.06 -5.46 9.60
C ALA A 12 -19.62 -5.89 9.91
N SER A 13 -19.38 -6.44 11.11
CA SER A 13 -18.07 -6.97 11.49
C SER A 13 -17.65 -8.16 10.62
N TYR A 14 -18.54 -9.13 10.41
CA TYR A 14 -18.27 -10.28 9.53
C TYR A 14 -18.08 -9.86 8.07
N PHE A 15 -18.83 -8.86 7.61
CA PHE A 15 -18.61 -8.30 6.28
C PHE A 15 -17.25 -7.61 6.19
N GLY A 16 -16.89 -6.77 7.16
CA GLY A 16 -15.58 -6.12 7.25
C GLY A 16 -14.43 -7.13 7.29
N ALA A 17 -14.60 -8.23 8.03
CA ALA A 17 -13.62 -9.32 8.09
C ALA A 17 -13.40 -9.97 6.72
N GLY A 18 -14.49 -10.36 6.05
CA GLY A 18 -14.44 -10.95 4.71
C GLY A 18 -13.81 -10.01 3.67
N VAL A 19 -14.16 -8.71 3.72
CA VAL A 19 -13.57 -7.67 2.87
C VAL A 19 -12.08 -7.53 3.12
N SER A 20 -11.65 -7.55 4.40
CA SER A 20 -10.24 -7.41 4.77
C SER A 20 -9.40 -8.51 4.17
N VAL A 21 -9.67 -9.77 4.52
CA VAL A 21 -8.89 -10.91 4.03
C VAL A 21 -9.05 -11.12 2.52
N GLY A 22 -10.25 -10.85 1.98
CA GLY A 22 -10.55 -11.01 0.56
C GLY A 22 -9.67 -10.12 -0.31
N PHE A 23 -9.59 -8.81 0.00
CA PHE A 23 -8.69 -7.90 -0.73
C PHE A 23 -7.22 -8.15 -0.38
N GLY A 24 -6.90 -8.46 0.88
CA GLY A 24 -5.52 -8.72 1.31
C GLY A 24 -4.87 -9.90 0.60
N ALA A 25 -5.64 -10.95 0.29
CA ALA A 25 -5.15 -12.12 -0.43
C ALA A 25 -4.73 -11.81 -1.88
N ILE A 26 -5.34 -10.81 -2.54
CA ILE A 26 -5.06 -10.47 -3.94
C ILE A 26 -3.61 -10.01 -4.10
N GLY A 27 -3.18 -9.08 -3.23
CA GLY A 27 -1.87 -8.45 -3.34
C GLY A 27 -0.73 -9.44 -3.19
N ALA A 28 -0.75 -10.17 -2.07
CA ALA A 28 0.26 -11.17 -1.73
C ALA A 28 0.33 -12.26 -2.82
N ALA A 29 -0.79 -12.89 -3.17
CA ALA A 29 -0.80 -13.98 -4.14
C ALA A 29 -0.26 -13.58 -5.53
N LEU A 30 -0.60 -12.38 -6.02
CA LEU A 30 -0.10 -11.89 -7.30
C LEU A 30 1.41 -11.59 -7.24
N GLY A 31 1.90 -10.96 -6.17
CA GLY A 31 3.33 -10.68 -5.98
C GLY A 31 4.16 -11.96 -5.83
N GLU A 32 3.66 -12.93 -5.08
CA GLU A 32 4.30 -14.23 -4.89
C GLU A 32 4.31 -15.07 -6.16
N GLY A 33 3.19 -15.12 -6.88
CA GLY A 33 3.06 -15.82 -8.15
C GLY A 33 3.99 -15.23 -9.22
N TYR A 34 4.09 -13.89 -9.28
CA TYR A 34 5.06 -13.22 -10.14
C TYR A 34 6.50 -13.64 -9.80
N THR A 35 6.85 -13.63 -8.51
CA THR A 35 8.18 -14.03 -8.03
C THR A 35 8.52 -15.48 -8.39
N ALA A 36 7.59 -16.40 -8.16
CA ALA A 36 7.74 -17.81 -8.52
C ALA A 36 7.85 -18.03 -10.04
N GLY A 37 7.09 -17.26 -10.83
CA GLY A 37 7.19 -17.27 -12.29
C GLY A 37 8.59 -16.87 -12.78
N GLN A 38 9.17 -15.81 -12.22
CA GLN A 38 10.53 -15.40 -12.57
C GLN A 38 11.58 -16.43 -12.15
N ALA A 39 11.42 -17.03 -10.96
CA ALA A 39 12.30 -18.09 -10.50
C ALA A 39 12.23 -19.33 -11.43
N SER A 40 11.03 -19.73 -11.83
CA SER A 40 10.80 -20.88 -12.72
C SER A 40 11.42 -20.67 -14.09
N ASP A 41 11.26 -19.48 -14.68
CA ASP A 41 11.89 -19.09 -15.95
C ASP A 41 13.41 -19.26 -15.88
N ILE A 42 14.04 -18.76 -14.80
CA ILE A 42 15.50 -18.88 -14.60
C ILE A 42 15.94 -20.34 -14.46
N LEU A 43 15.21 -21.14 -13.68
CA LEU A 43 15.60 -22.53 -13.39
C LEU A 43 15.43 -23.44 -14.61
N SER A 44 14.64 -23.05 -15.61
CA SER A 44 14.55 -23.77 -16.88
C SER A 44 15.89 -23.85 -17.62
N TYR A 45 16.73 -22.82 -17.50
CA TYR A 45 18.04 -22.76 -18.16
C TYR A 45 19.23 -22.67 -17.20
N ARG A 46 19.02 -22.45 -15.90
CA ARG A 46 20.07 -22.49 -14.84
C ARG A 46 19.70 -23.37 -13.63
N PRO A 47 19.44 -24.67 -13.81
CA PRO A 47 18.99 -25.56 -12.73
C PRO A 47 20.01 -25.74 -11.60
N ARG A 48 21.32 -25.56 -11.89
CA ARG A 48 22.40 -25.67 -10.88
C ARG A 48 22.33 -24.57 -9.81
N MET A 49 21.63 -23.47 -10.08
CA MET A 49 21.44 -22.35 -9.14
C MET A 49 20.16 -22.48 -8.30
N SER A 50 19.49 -23.64 -8.31
CA SER A 50 18.20 -23.85 -7.63
C SER A 50 18.21 -23.45 -6.17
N GLY A 51 19.25 -23.81 -5.41
CA GLY A 51 19.33 -23.47 -3.99
C GLY A 51 19.28 -21.96 -3.72
N GLU A 52 20.07 -21.17 -4.46
CA GLU A 52 20.12 -19.72 -4.30
C GLU A 52 18.83 -19.05 -4.78
N ILE A 53 18.33 -19.43 -5.97
CA ILE A 53 17.12 -18.85 -6.54
C ILE A 53 15.89 -19.16 -5.68
N LEU A 54 15.75 -20.40 -5.20
CA LEU A 54 14.66 -20.78 -4.30
C LEU A 54 14.75 -20.02 -2.97
N LYS A 55 15.94 -19.87 -2.40
CA LYS A 55 16.13 -19.09 -1.18
C LYS A 55 15.68 -17.64 -1.38
N THR A 56 16.11 -16.99 -2.45
CA THR A 56 15.73 -15.60 -2.75
C THR A 56 14.23 -15.47 -3.03
N MET A 57 13.66 -16.42 -3.78
CA MET A 57 12.22 -16.49 -4.05
C MET A 57 11.43 -16.56 -2.74
N LEU A 58 11.74 -17.51 -1.86
CA LEU A 58 11.02 -17.72 -0.59
C LEU A 58 11.16 -16.53 0.36
N VAL A 59 12.35 -15.91 0.44
CA VAL A 59 12.56 -14.70 1.25
C VAL A 59 11.71 -13.55 0.73
N GLY A 60 11.65 -13.36 -0.59
CA GLY A 60 10.83 -12.33 -1.21
C GLY A 60 9.33 -12.56 -1.03
N GLN A 61 8.88 -13.80 -1.18
CA GLN A 61 7.49 -14.22 -0.94
C GLN A 61 7.10 -13.98 0.52
N ALA A 62 7.96 -14.34 1.48
CA ALA A 62 7.71 -14.08 2.90
C ALA A 62 7.53 -12.58 3.21
N VAL A 63 8.23 -11.68 2.52
CA VAL A 63 8.02 -10.23 2.67
C VAL A 63 6.69 -9.80 2.03
N ALA A 64 6.33 -10.32 0.86
CA ALA A 64 5.06 -10.02 0.21
C ALA A 64 3.85 -10.50 1.04
N GLU A 65 3.95 -11.67 1.66
CA GLU A 65 2.91 -12.28 2.49
C GLU A 65 2.54 -11.46 3.72
N THR A 66 3.46 -10.62 4.23
CA THR A 66 3.17 -9.76 5.41
C THR A 66 1.94 -8.89 5.23
N ALA A 67 1.68 -8.41 4.00
CA ALA A 67 0.47 -7.64 3.69
C ALA A 67 -0.81 -8.47 3.85
N GLY A 68 -0.79 -9.73 3.41
CA GLY A 68 -1.88 -10.68 3.60
C GLY A 68 -2.09 -11.02 5.07
N ILE A 69 -1.01 -11.17 5.84
CA ILE A 69 -1.07 -11.41 7.30
C ILE A 69 -1.71 -10.22 8.02
N PHE A 70 -1.40 -8.98 7.67
CA PHE A 70 -2.03 -7.81 8.30
C PHE A 70 -3.55 -7.78 8.07
N ALA A 71 -3.99 -8.06 6.84
CA ALA A 71 -5.41 -8.18 6.54
C ALA A 71 -6.08 -9.36 7.27
N LEU A 72 -5.38 -10.51 7.37
CA LEU A 72 -5.84 -11.66 8.12
C LEU A 72 -6.01 -11.33 9.61
N VAL A 73 -5.05 -10.63 10.22
CA VAL A 73 -5.13 -10.21 11.63
C VAL A 73 -6.34 -9.32 11.87
N VAL A 74 -6.58 -8.33 11.01
CA VAL A 74 -7.78 -7.48 11.10
C VAL A 74 -9.06 -8.31 10.93
N SER A 75 -9.10 -9.22 9.96
CA SER A 75 -10.22 -10.15 9.79
C SER A 75 -10.49 -10.99 11.05
N MET A 76 -9.44 -11.56 11.66
CA MET A 76 -9.58 -12.38 12.86
C MET A 76 -10.05 -11.58 14.07
N LEU A 77 -9.55 -10.35 14.24
CA LEU A 77 -9.98 -9.45 15.30
C LEU A 77 -11.42 -8.97 15.11
N LEU A 78 -11.89 -8.76 13.87
CA LEU A 78 -13.29 -8.45 13.58
C LEU A 78 -14.21 -9.64 13.85
N MET A 79 -13.77 -10.88 13.58
CA MET A 79 -14.59 -12.08 13.78
C MET A 79 -14.64 -12.55 15.24
N PHE A 80 -13.51 -12.50 15.93
CA PHE A 80 -13.31 -13.14 17.24
C PHE A 80 -12.89 -12.17 18.34
N GLY A 81 -12.60 -10.91 18.01
CA GLY A 81 -12.32 -9.91 19.01
C GLY A 81 -13.55 -9.63 19.87
N GLU A 82 -13.33 -9.31 21.14
CA GLU A 82 -14.37 -8.80 22.05
C GLU A 82 -14.73 -7.35 21.70
N LEU A 83 -15.11 -7.10 20.45
CA LEU A 83 -15.53 -5.79 19.97
C LEU A 83 -16.90 -5.47 20.58
N LYS A 84 -16.89 -4.60 21.59
CA LYS A 84 -18.07 -4.20 22.37
C LYS A 84 -18.87 -3.13 21.63
N GLY A 85 -19.26 -3.40 20.39
CA GLY A 85 -20.07 -2.45 19.64
C GLY A 85 -21.38 -2.16 20.39
N HIS A 86 -21.54 -0.93 20.84
CA HIS A 86 -22.71 -0.43 21.56
C HIS A 86 -23.63 0.39 20.65
N THR A 87 -23.17 0.80 19.47
CA THR A 87 -23.84 1.71 18.53
C THR A 87 -23.86 1.17 17.10
N LEU A 88 -24.91 1.49 16.32
CA LEU A 88 -24.95 1.17 14.88
C LEU A 88 -23.77 1.79 14.11
N LEU A 89 -23.20 2.88 14.63
CA LEU A 89 -22.09 3.59 14.03
C LEU A 89 -20.81 2.74 13.99
N GLU A 90 -20.54 1.94 15.02
CA GLU A 90 -19.38 1.05 15.09
C GLU A 90 -19.41 -0.04 14.02
N GLY A 91 -20.60 -0.48 13.58
CA GLY A 91 -20.72 -1.39 12.45
C GLY A 91 -20.07 -0.82 11.18
N TRP A 92 -20.28 0.46 10.88
CA TRP A 92 -19.64 1.13 9.75
C TRP A 92 -18.14 1.35 9.95
N ALA A 93 -17.71 1.57 11.20
CA ALA A 93 -16.29 1.61 11.53
C ALA A 93 -15.60 0.27 11.24
N TYR A 94 -16.24 -0.86 11.56
CA TYR A 94 -15.70 -2.20 11.28
C TYR A 94 -15.60 -2.50 9.79
N VAL A 95 -16.58 -2.07 9.00
CA VAL A 95 -16.50 -2.15 7.53
C VAL A 95 -15.36 -1.27 7.00
N GLY A 96 -15.24 -0.03 7.50
CA GLY A 96 -14.15 0.88 7.16
C GLY A 96 -12.77 0.30 7.50
N ALA A 97 -12.64 -0.35 8.66
CA ALA A 97 -11.42 -1.02 9.10
C ALA A 97 -11.02 -2.16 8.15
N GLY A 98 -12.00 -3.00 7.79
CA GLY A 98 -11.79 -4.08 6.83
C GLY A 98 -11.34 -3.57 5.46
N LEU A 99 -11.99 -2.52 4.94
CA LEU A 99 -11.60 -1.86 3.69
C LEU A 99 -10.18 -1.28 3.75
N SER A 100 -9.83 -0.61 4.84
CA SER A 100 -8.51 0.03 4.98
C SER A 100 -7.38 -1.01 4.95
N ALA A 101 -7.49 -2.05 5.77
CA ALA A 101 -6.48 -3.10 5.84
C ALA A 101 -6.42 -3.95 4.57
N GLY A 102 -7.58 -4.34 4.02
CA GLY A 102 -7.63 -5.18 2.82
C GLY A 102 -7.12 -4.49 1.56
N LEU A 103 -7.61 -3.28 1.26
CA LEU A 103 -7.24 -2.56 0.03
C LEU A 103 -5.77 -2.12 0.04
N SER A 104 -5.26 -1.68 1.19
CA SER A 104 -3.85 -1.25 1.31
C SER A 104 -2.86 -2.40 1.10
N ALA A 105 -3.24 -3.63 1.45
CA ALA A 105 -2.46 -4.83 1.22
C ALA A 105 -2.29 -5.18 -0.27
N ILE A 106 -3.20 -4.74 -1.16
CA ILE A 106 -3.13 -5.05 -2.60
C ILE A 106 -1.83 -4.49 -3.20
N GLY A 107 -1.60 -3.18 -3.06
CA GLY A 107 -0.43 -2.52 -3.63
C GLY A 107 0.87 -3.03 -3.05
N SER A 108 0.94 -3.12 -1.71
CA SER A 108 2.15 -3.55 -1.00
C SER A 108 2.50 -5.02 -1.29
N GLY A 109 1.52 -5.92 -1.35
CA GLY A 109 1.76 -7.33 -1.69
C GLY A 109 2.32 -7.51 -3.11
N ILE A 110 1.71 -6.85 -4.10
CA ILE A 110 2.20 -6.89 -5.49
C ILE A 110 3.58 -6.24 -5.58
N GLY A 111 3.71 -5.06 -4.98
CA GLY A 111 4.91 -4.25 -4.96
C GLY A 111 6.12 -5.01 -4.41
N ALA A 112 5.97 -5.69 -3.27
CA ALA A 112 7.04 -6.47 -2.65
C ALA A 112 7.50 -7.67 -3.53
N GLY A 113 6.61 -8.21 -4.37
CA GLY A 113 6.95 -9.26 -5.32
C GLY A 113 7.86 -8.81 -6.48
N PHE A 114 7.80 -7.52 -6.87
CA PHE A 114 8.59 -7.04 -8.00
C PHE A 114 10.11 -7.04 -7.73
N PRO A 115 10.62 -6.50 -6.60
CA PRO A 115 12.02 -6.62 -6.22
C PRO A 115 12.46 -8.09 -6.10
N ALA A 116 11.62 -8.97 -5.55
CA ALA A 116 11.94 -10.38 -5.36
C ALA A 116 12.16 -11.14 -6.68
N GLY A 117 11.20 -11.03 -7.61
CA GLY A 117 11.36 -11.63 -8.95
C GLY A 117 12.53 -11.03 -9.73
N ALA A 118 12.78 -9.72 -9.57
CA ALA A 118 13.92 -9.05 -10.18
C ALA A 118 15.26 -9.49 -9.57
N ALA A 119 15.31 -9.72 -8.26
CA ALA A 119 16.46 -10.24 -7.55
C ALA A 119 16.82 -11.65 -8.04
N CYS A 120 15.83 -12.53 -8.26
CA CYS A 120 16.07 -13.84 -8.87
C CYS A 120 16.80 -13.69 -10.23
N LYS A 121 16.29 -12.81 -11.11
CA LYS A 121 16.92 -12.54 -12.43
C LYS A 121 18.31 -11.94 -12.30
N ALA A 122 18.47 -11.02 -11.35
CA ALA A 122 19.71 -10.33 -11.07
C ALA A 122 20.79 -11.32 -10.62
N LEU A 123 20.46 -12.24 -9.70
CA LEU A 123 21.35 -13.30 -9.23
C LEU A 123 21.75 -14.26 -10.34
N ALA A 124 20.80 -14.66 -11.18
CA ALA A 124 21.08 -15.52 -12.33
C ALA A 124 22.10 -14.88 -13.30
N ARG A 125 22.13 -13.55 -13.38
CA ARG A 125 23.08 -12.80 -14.20
C ARG A 125 24.41 -12.55 -13.49
N GLN A 126 24.36 -12.22 -12.19
CA GLN A 126 25.53 -11.86 -11.40
C GLN A 126 25.52 -12.53 -10.02
N PRO A 127 25.95 -13.80 -9.92
CA PRO A 127 25.95 -14.55 -8.65
C PRO A 127 26.92 -13.98 -7.61
N SER A 128 28.03 -13.38 -8.06
CA SER A 128 29.05 -12.80 -7.18
C SER A 128 28.54 -11.61 -6.37
N ALA A 129 27.50 -10.91 -6.85
CA ALA A 129 26.88 -9.77 -6.18
C ALA A 129 25.68 -10.18 -5.29
N SER A 130 25.56 -11.46 -4.93
CA SER A 130 24.36 -12.00 -4.27
C SER A 130 23.96 -11.27 -2.98
N GLY A 131 24.94 -10.95 -2.13
CA GLY A 131 24.69 -10.18 -0.91
C GLY A 131 24.12 -8.79 -1.19
N GLN A 132 24.66 -8.07 -2.17
CA GLN A 132 24.21 -6.72 -2.52
C GLN A 132 22.80 -6.72 -3.12
N ILE A 133 22.53 -7.68 -4.03
CA ILE A 133 21.22 -7.84 -4.66
C ILE A 133 20.16 -8.20 -3.61
N THR A 134 20.47 -9.15 -2.73
CA THR A 134 19.54 -9.56 -1.66
C THR A 134 19.27 -8.40 -0.69
N LEU A 135 20.29 -7.62 -0.33
CA LEU A 135 20.11 -6.45 0.51
C LEU A 135 19.18 -5.41 -0.15
N ASN A 136 19.40 -5.07 -1.42
CA ASN A 136 18.55 -4.11 -2.13
C ASN A 136 17.13 -4.65 -2.35
N MET A 137 16.97 -5.95 -2.59
CA MET A 137 15.66 -6.59 -2.64
C MET A 137 14.90 -6.38 -1.33
N LEU A 138 15.55 -6.67 -0.19
CA LEU A 138 14.93 -6.52 1.14
C LEU A 138 14.60 -5.06 1.44
N ILE A 139 15.50 -4.12 1.14
CA ILE A 139 15.25 -2.69 1.33
C ILE A 139 14.05 -2.25 0.46
N GLY A 140 14.07 -2.57 -0.84
CA GLY A 140 12.98 -2.22 -1.74
C GLY A 140 11.64 -2.81 -1.31
N ALA A 141 11.61 -4.11 -1.02
CA ALA A 141 10.38 -4.81 -0.63
C ALA A 141 9.85 -4.40 0.76
N SER A 142 10.73 -4.10 1.71
CA SER A 142 10.29 -3.64 3.05
C SER A 142 9.69 -2.24 3.03
N ILE A 143 10.27 -1.31 2.26
CA ILE A 143 9.70 0.04 2.15
C ILE A 143 8.35 -0.01 1.44
N THR A 144 8.15 -0.92 0.47
CA THR A 144 6.83 -1.07 -0.17
C THR A 144 5.71 -1.53 0.78
N GLN A 145 6.03 -1.97 2.00
CA GLN A 145 5.04 -2.33 3.01
C GLN A 145 4.49 -1.14 3.81
N THR A 146 5.14 0.03 3.78
CA THR A 146 4.68 1.19 4.57
C THR A 146 3.23 1.62 4.28
N PRO A 147 2.71 1.61 3.04
CA PRO A 147 1.30 1.90 2.79
C PRO A 147 0.34 0.92 3.45
N CYS A 148 0.68 -0.37 3.48
CA CYS A 148 -0.11 -1.38 4.17
C CYS A 148 -0.13 -1.17 5.68
N ILE A 149 0.99 -0.71 6.27
CA ILE A 149 1.05 -0.33 7.68
C ILE A 149 0.12 0.86 7.97
N PHE A 150 0.04 1.86 7.09
CA PHE A 150 -0.92 2.95 7.26
C PHE A 150 -2.37 2.46 7.26
N GLY A 151 -2.72 1.54 6.36
CA GLY A 151 -4.05 0.92 6.35
C GLY A 151 -4.35 0.10 7.60
N LEU A 152 -3.36 -0.65 8.11
CA LEU A 152 -3.47 -1.38 9.38
C LEU A 152 -3.70 -0.43 10.57
N VAL A 153 -2.97 0.69 10.62
CA VAL A 153 -3.15 1.69 11.68
C VAL A 153 -4.55 2.29 11.63
N ILE A 154 -5.05 2.68 10.45
CA ILE A 154 -6.43 3.19 10.31
C ILE A 154 -7.47 2.13 10.71
N ALA A 155 -7.25 0.86 10.34
CA ALA A 155 -8.13 -0.22 10.75
C ALA A 155 -8.19 -0.35 12.29
N PHE A 156 -7.04 -0.32 12.97
CA PHE A 156 -7.00 -0.36 14.43
C PHE A 156 -7.65 0.86 15.08
N LEU A 157 -7.46 2.07 14.54
CA LEU A 157 -8.13 3.26 15.05
C LEU A 157 -9.66 3.12 14.94
N LEU A 158 -10.18 2.68 13.79
CA LEU A 158 -11.62 2.47 13.60
C LEU A 158 -12.19 1.34 14.48
N MET A 159 -11.40 0.31 14.80
CA MET A 159 -11.85 -0.81 15.62
C MET A 159 -11.83 -0.51 17.12
N PHE A 160 -10.84 0.24 17.60
CA PHE A 160 -10.55 0.35 19.03
C PHE A 160 -10.81 1.73 19.63
N LEU A 161 -11.04 2.78 18.83
CA LEU A 161 -11.52 4.05 19.37
C LEU A 161 -12.98 3.93 19.81
N ASP A 162 -13.34 4.63 20.88
CA ASP A 162 -14.72 4.72 21.36
C ASP A 162 -15.47 5.77 20.54
N HIS A 163 -16.53 5.32 19.84
CA HIS A 163 -17.37 6.16 18.99
C HIS A 163 -18.76 6.39 19.59
N SER A 164 -19.02 5.91 20.81
CA SER A 164 -20.35 5.89 21.42
C SER A 164 -20.99 7.27 21.61
N ALA A 165 -20.16 8.31 21.78
CA ALA A 165 -20.62 9.69 21.96
C ALA A 165 -20.88 10.45 20.64
N MET A 166 -20.58 9.86 19.48
CA MET A 166 -20.70 10.54 18.19
C MET A 166 -22.09 10.35 17.56
N PRO A 167 -22.67 11.39 16.92
CA PRO A 167 -23.94 11.24 16.23
C PRO A 167 -23.80 10.32 15.02
N TYR A 168 -24.86 9.59 14.66
CA TYR A 168 -24.84 8.69 13.50
C TYR A 168 -24.59 9.46 12.19
N TYR A 169 -25.27 10.58 11.99
CA TYR A 169 -25.04 11.49 10.87
C TYR A 169 -24.10 12.63 11.29
N PRO A 170 -22.96 12.86 10.61
CA PRO A 170 -22.50 12.23 9.36
C PRO A 170 -21.48 11.09 9.50
N TYR A 171 -21.19 10.63 10.72
CA TYR A 171 -20.03 9.78 11.02
C TYR A 171 -20.02 8.40 10.36
N TRP A 172 -21.19 7.80 10.06
CA TRP A 172 -21.23 6.52 9.33
C TRP A 172 -20.44 6.59 8.01
N ALA A 173 -20.56 7.72 7.32
CA ALA A 173 -19.90 7.98 6.05
C ALA A 173 -18.44 8.41 6.22
N ALA A 174 -18.13 9.12 7.31
CA ALA A 174 -16.77 9.50 7.66
C ALA A 174 -15.89 8.27 7.88
N PHE A 175 -16.39 7.26 8.60
CA PHE A 175 -15.63 6.04 8.91
C PHE A 175 -15.42 5.14 7.70
N LEU A 176 -16.44 5.00 6.84
CA LEU A 176 -16.27 4.36 5.54
C LEU A 176 -15.29 5.13 4.65
N GLY A 177 -15.42 6.46 4.60
CA GLY A 177 -14.54 7.36 3.85
C GLY A 177 -13.09 7.24 4.30
N ALA A 178 -12.83 7.16 5.61
CA ALA A 178 -11.49 6.94 6.17
C ALA A 178 -10.91 5.58 5.74
N GLY A 179 -11.71 4.52 5.83
CA GLY A 179 -11.30 3.20 5.35
C GLY A 179 -10.89 3.22 3.88
N LEU A 180 -11.72 3.80 3.02
CA LEU A 180 -11.50 3.91 1.58
C LEU A 180 -10.30 4.81 1.23
N SER A 181 -10.15 5.94 1.92
CA SER A 181 -9.09 6.92 1.66
C SER A 181 -7.71 6.28 1.78
N THR A 182 -7.36 5.73 2.95
CA THR A 182 -6.05 5.09 3.12
C THR A 182 -5.95 3.78 2.36
N GLY A 183 -7.01 2.97 2.36
CA GLY A 183 -7.01 1.66 1.71
C GLY A 183 -6.67 1.77 0.22
N LEU A 184 -7.39 2.61 -0.53
CA LEU A 184 -7.16 2.78 -1.96
C LEU A 184 -5.89 3.58 -2.26
N ALA A 185 -5.62 4.66 -1.51
CA ALA A 185 -4.44 5.50 -1.76
C ALA A 185 -3.12 4.75 -1.54
N ALA A 186 -3.13 3.68 -0.74
CA ALA A 186 -1.97 2.83 -0.51
C ALA A 186 -1.60 1.92 -1.71
N ILE A 187 -2.56 1.65 -2.62
CA ILE A 187 -2.35 0.69 -3.73
C ILE A 187 -1.24 1.17 -4.66
N GLY A 188 -1.33 2.43 -5.11
CA GLY A 188 -0.38 3.00 -6.06
C GLY A 188 1.05 3.04 -5.52
N PRO A 189 1.30 3.65 -4.36
CA PRO A 189 2.59 3.71 -3.68
C PRO A 189 3.22 2.35 -3.42
N GLY A 190 2.43 1.37 -2.95
CA GLY A 190 2.92 0.01 -2.72
C GLY A 190 3.43 -0.62 -4.02
N TYR A 191 2.61 -0.56 -5.08
CA TYR A 191 2.96 -1.10 -6.39
C TYR A 191 4.16 -0.37 -7.02
N GLY A 192 4.12 0.97 -7.00
CA GLY A 192 5.10 1.85 -7.59
C GLY A 192 6.48 1.73 -6.96
N GLY A 193 6.57 1.72 -5.62
CA GLY A 193 7.81 1.49 -4.91
C GLY A 193 8.46 0.15 -5.29
N GLY A 194 7.62 -0.87 -5.55
CA GLY A 194 8.07 -2.19 -6.00
C GLY A 194 8.74 -2.15 -7.36
N LEU A 195 8.22 -1.35 -8.29
CA LEU A 195 8.83 -1.13 -9.60
C LEU A 195 10.21 -0.49 -9.47
N VAL A 196 10.37 0.50 -8.59
CA VAL A 196 11.67 1.15 -8.34
C VAL A 196 12.66 0.15 -7.75
N GLY A 197 12.25 -0.62 -6.73
CA GLY A 197 13.09 -1.66 -6.13
C GLY A 197 13.49 -2.76 -7.11
N SER A 198 12.59 -3.13 -8.03
CA SER A 198 12.89 -4.03 -9.15
C SER A 198 13.96 -3.47 -10.08
N GLY A 199 13.83 -2.19 -10.44
CA GLY A 199 14.85 -1.47 -11.23
C GLY A 199 16.21 -1.49 -10.54
N ALA A 200 16.26 -1.25 -9.22
CA ALA A 200 17.49 -1.27 -8.44
C ALA A 200 18.21 -2.62 -8.49
N CYS A 201 17.45 -3.72 -8.31
CA CYS A 201 18.01 -5.07 -8.32
C CYS A 201 18.61 -5.41 -9.68
N LEU A 202 17.92 -5.06 -10.78
CA LEU A 202 18.42 -5.30 -12.13
C LEU A 202 19.64 -4.44 -12.46
N SER A 203 19.68 -3.21 -11.97
CA SER A 203 20.82 -2.30 -12.14
C SER A 203 22.06 -2.79 -11.41
N LEU A 204 21.91 -3.30 -10.19
CA LEU A 204 23.01 -3.92 -9.45
C LEU A 204 23.63 -5.12 -10.17
N ALA A 205 22.81 -5.97 -10.81
CA ALA A 205 23.35 -7.09 -11.58
C ALA A 205 24.22 -6.64 -12.77
N ARG A 206 23.98 -5.44 -13.30
CA ARG A 206 24.81 -4.87 -14.37
C ARG A 206 26.06 -4.20 -13.82
N ASN A 207 25.94 -3.46 -12.74
CA ASN A 207 27.04 -2.70 -12.15
C ASN A 207 27.06 -2.81 -10.61
N PRO A 208 27.64 -3.89 -10.05
CA PRO A 208 27.71 -4.10 -8.61
C PRO A 208 28.53 -3.04 -7.87
N GLU A 209 29.55 -2.47 -8.52
CA GLU A 209 30.41 -1.44 -7.94
C GLU A 209 29.64 -0.12 -7.70
N ALA A 210 28.58 0.11 -8.49
CA ALA A 210 27.69 1.26 -8.37
C ALA A 210 26.57 1.06 -7.32
N GLN A 211 26.72 0.16 -6.35
CA GLN A 211 25.69 -0.10 -5.34
C GLN A 211 25.23 1.18 -4.62
N ARG A 212 26.17 2.01 -4.15
CA ARG A 212 25.82 3.21 -3.37
C ARG A 212 24.94 4.20 -4.16
N PRO A 213 25.29 4.65 -5.38
CA PRO A 213 24.41 5.53 -6.14
C PRO A 213 23.07 4.87 -6.51
N ILE A 214 23.06 3.57 -6.85
CA ILE A 214 21.82 2.84 -7.16
C ILE A 214 20.88 2.79 -5.95
N THR A 215 21.38 2.38 -4.78
CA THR A 215 20.57 2.31 -3.56
C THR A 215 20.10 3.69 -3.12
N THR A 216 20.93 4.73 -3.27
CA THR A 216 20.53 6.10 -2.94
C THR A 216 19.39 6.57 -3.84
N ALA A 217 19.53 6.38 -5.16
CA ALA A 217 18.48 6.72 -6.11
C ALA A 217 17.19 5.90 -5.89
N MET A 218 17.32 4.62 -5.52
CA MET A 218 16.19 3.77 -5.12
C MET A 218 15.45 4.35 -3.92
N LEU A 219 16.16 4.69 -2.85
CA LEU A 219 15.53 5.23 -1.64
C LEU A 219 14.82 6.56 -1.91
N VAL A 220 15.43 7.43 -2.72
CA VAL A 220 14.80 8.69 -3.15
C VAL A 220 13.56 8.41 -4.00
N GLY A 221 13.66 7.52 -4.98
CA GLY A 221 12.57 7.20 -5.90
C GLY A 221 11.42 6.44 -5.24
N ILE A 222 11.67 5.59 -4.25
CA ILE A 222 10.61 4.98 -3.44
C ILE A 222 10.04 6.03 -2.47
N GLY A 223 10.87 6.85 -1.85
CA GLY A 223 10.44 7.87 -0.90
C GLY A 223 9.41 8.84 -1.49
N THR A 224 9.58 9.23 -2.75
CA THR A 224 8.58 10.05 -3.47
C THR A 224 7.28 9.29 -3.70
N THR A 225 7.33 8.03 -4.15
CA THR A 225 6.12 7.20 -4.39
C THR A 225 5.19 7.08 -3.20
N GLN A 226 5.66 7.37 -1.97
CA GLN A 226 4.88 7.25 -0.73
C GLN A 226 3.96 8.44 -0.43
N SER A 227 4.15 9.60 -1.08
CA SER A 227 3.43 10.84 -0.75
C SER A 227 1.91 10.69 -0.77
N THR A 228 1.37 10.06 -1.81
CA THR A 228 -0.09 9.88 -1.94
C THR A 228 -0.70 8.93 -0.91
N ALA A 229 0.04 7.93 -0.43
CA ALA A 229 -0.40 7.11 0.70
C ALA A 229 -0.46 7.95 1.99
N ILE A 230 0.50 8.87 2.18
CA ILE A 230 0.48 9.82 3.31
C ILE A 230 -0.72 10.77 3.20
N TYR A 231 -1.07 11.23 2.00
CA TYR A 231 -2.26 12.07 1.81
C TYR A 231 -3.56 11.31 2.13
N GLY A 232 -3.68 10.06 1.67
CA GLY A 232 -4.79 9.18 2.03
C GLY A 232 -4.89 8.94 3.54
N PHE A 233 -3.75 8.67 4.18
CA PHE A 233 -3.64 8.55 5.64
C PHE A 233 -4.06 9.82 6.37
N LEU A 234 -3.61 10.99 5.91
CA LEU A 234 -3.99 12.28 6.48
C LEU A 234 -5.51 12.52 6.41
N ILE A 235 -6.14 12.30 5.25
CA ILE A 235 -7.59 12.46 5.11
C ILE A 235 -8.33 11.50 6.05
N SER A 236 -7.90 10.25 6.19
CA SER A 236 -8.50 9.31 7.14
C SER A 236 -8.39 9.78 8.58
N LEU A 237 -7.23 10.29 8.99
CA LEU A 237 -7.07 10.87 10.33
C LEU A 237 -8.00 12.06 10.54
N ILE A 238 -8.16 12.94 9.55
CA ILE A 238 -9.08 14.07 9.66
C ILE A 238 -10.52 13.56 9.78
N LEU A 239 -10.93 12.57 8.98
CA LEU A 239 -12.29 11.99 9.04
C LEU A 239 -12.59 11.30 10.38
N ILE A 240 -11.58 10.71 11.04
CA ILE A 240 -11.73 10.03 12.34
C ILE A 240 -11.74 11.03 13.50
N PHE A 241 -10.83 12.02 13.50
CA PHE A 241 -10.59 12.87 14.67
C PHE A 241 -11.27 14.25 14.61
N LYS A 242 -11.70 14.72 13.43
CA LYS A 242 -12.41 16.00 13.34
C LYS A 242 -13.83 15.86 13.90
N GLY A 243 -14.23 16.84 14.73
CA GLY A 243 -15.60 16.98 15.20
C GLY A 243 -16.52 17.52 14.09
N PHE A 244 -17.61 16.80 13.80
CA PHE A 244 -18.65 17.23 12.87
C PHE A 244 -19.96 17.41 13.63
N PRO A 245 -20.70 18.52 13.39
CA PRO A 245 -21.98 18.74 14.04
C PRO A 245 -23.01 17.70 13.59
N GLU A 246 -23.92 17.33 14.49
CA GLU A 246 -25.05 16.48 14.14
C GLU A 246 -25.88 17.14 13.04
N SER A 247 -26.23 16.38 12.00
CA SER A 247 -26.98 16.89 10.86
C SER A 247 -28.14 15.96 10.53
N THR A 248 -29.30 16.55 10.23
CA THR A 248 -30.46 15.83 9.70
C THR A 248 -30.40 15.66 8.18
N SER A 249 -29.42 16.28 7.52
CA SER A 249 -29.20 16.19 6.08
C SER A 249 -28.19 15.11 5.74
N TYR A 250 -28.41 14.41 4.62
CA TYR A 250 -27.45 13.46 4.08
C TYR A 250 -26.24 14.13 3.42
N VAL A 251 -26.31 15.44 3.14
CA VAL A 251 -25.29 16.18 2.38
C VAL A 251 -23.90 16.10 3.06
N PRO A 252 -23.74 16.36 4.37
CA PRO A 252 -22.46 16.19 5.05
C PRO A 252 -21.92 14.75 4.97
N SER A 253 -22.81 13.75 5.06
CA SER A 253 -22.38 12.34 4.97
C SER A 253 -21.76 12.04 3.61
N PHE A 254 -22.42 12.42 2.51
CA PHE A 254 -21.88 12.20 1.16
C PHE A 254 -20.66 13.07 0.86
N ALA A 255 -20.52 14.25 1.47
CA ALA A 255 -19.31 15.05 1.39
C ALA A 255 -18.11 14.32 2.02
N LEU A 256 -18.27 13.78 3.24
CA LEU A 256 -17.20 13.04 3.94
C LEU A 256 -16.85 11.72 3.24
N LEU A 257 -17.85 10.99 2.75
CA LEU A 257 -17.62 9.80 1.92
C LEU A 257 -16.88 10.16 0.63
N GLY A 258 -17.34 11.23 -0.05
CA GLY A 258 -16.74 11.75 -1.28
C GLY A 258 -15.29 12.18 -1.08
N ALA A 259 -14.94 12.75 0.07
CA ALA A 259 -13.56 13.09 0.41
C ALA A 259 -12.67 11.84 0.45
N GLY A 260 -13.16 10.76 1.07
CA GLY A 260 -12.44 9.49 1.11
C GLY A 260 -12.28 8.85 -0.26
N PHE A 261 -13.32 8.90 -1.11
CA PHE A 261 -13.24 8.44 -2.50
C PHE A 261 -12.24 9.24 -3.34
N ALA A 262 -12.29 10.57 -3.27
CA ALA A 262 -11.44 11.46 -4.03
C ALA A 262 -9.97 11.18 -3.73
N MET A 263 -9.59 11.16 -2.44
CA MET A 263 -8.21 10.90 -2.06
C MET A 263 -7.81 9.44 -2.30
N GLY A 264 -8.68 8.48 -1.99
CA GLY A 264 -8.42 7.06 -2.18
C GLY A 264 -8.04 6.72 -3.62
N PHE A 265 -8.90 7.04 -4.59
CA PHE A 265 -8.61 6.81 -6.01
C PHE A 265 -7.48 7.72 -6.52
N GLY A 266 -7.43 8.97 -6.04
CA GLY A 266 -6.43 9.96 -6.40
C GLY A 266 -4.99 9.53 -6.08
N GLY A 267 -4.79 8.62 -5.13
CA GLY A 267 -3.45 8.11 -4.80
C GLY A 267 -2.95 6.96 -5.68
N ILE A 268 -3.83 6.27 -6.42
CA ILE A 268 -3.44 5.08 -7.19
C ILE A 268 -2.55 5.46 -8.39
N GLY A 269 -3.04 6.40 -9.22
CA GLY A 269 -2.38 6.80 -10.46
C GLY A 269 -0.97 7.37 -10.25
N PRO A 270 -0.82 8.43 -9.41
CA PRO A 270 0.47 9.02 -9.12
C PRO A 270 1.48 8.00 -8.58
N GLY A 271 1.10 7.22 -7.57
CA GLY A 271 2.02 6.23 -6.98
C GLY A 271 2.58 5.23 -8.00
N ILE A 272 1.74 4.74 -8.94
CA ILE A 272 2.19 3.87 -10.03
C ILE A 272 3.08 4.64 -11.02
N GLY A 273 2.64 5.82 -11.47
CA GLY A 273 3.36 6.63 -12.45
C GLY A 273 4.74 7.08 -11.97
N GLU A 274 4.85 7.42 -10.70
CA GLU A 274 6.11 7.74 -10.05
C GLU A 274 7.03 6.52 -9.96
N GLY A 275 6.47 5.34 -9.68
CA GLY A 275 7.21 4.08 -9.66
C GLY A 275 7.74 3.67 -11.04
N ILE A 276 6.97 3.91 -12.10
CA ILE A 276 7.41 3.71 -13.49
C ILE A 276 8.59 4.63 -13.79
N THR A 277 8.46 5.93 -13.47
CA THR A 277 9.53 6.92 -13.65
C THR A 277 10.80 6.50 -12.90
N GLY A 278 10.67 6.10 -11.64
CA GLY A 278 11.80 5.66 -10.81
C GLY A 278 12.46 4.39 -11.33
N LYS A 279 11.70 3.41 -11.84
CA LYS A 279 12.25 2.20 -12.47
C LYS A 279 13.09 2.52 -13.70
N TYR A 280 12.62 3.41 -14.59
CA TYR A 280 13.39 3.83 -15.76
C TYR A 280 14.64 4.61 -15.38
N ALA A 281 14.55 5.51 -14.40
CA ALA A 281 15.72 6.22 -13.90
C ALA A 281 16.77 5.26 -13.36
N LEU A 282 16.35 4.27 -12.56
CA LEU A 282 17.25 3.27 -11.97
C LEU A 282 17.92 2.40 -13.04
N ASP A 283 17.19 2.01 -14.08
CA ASP A 283 17.74 1.28 -15.23
C ASP A 283 18.92 2.04 -15.86
N GLN A 284 18.86 3.37 -15.92
CA GLN A 284 19.93 4.22 -16.43
C GLN A 284 21.03 4.51 -15.41
N VAL A 285 20.70 4.69 -14.12
CA VAL A 285 21.72 4.88 -13.06
C VAL A 285 22.67 3.67 -13.00
N GLY A 286 22.17 2.46 -13.27
CA GLY A 286 23.01 1.28 -13.38
C GLY A 286 23.91 1.24 -14.63
N ARG A 287 23.56 1.95 -15.70
CA ARG A 287 24.36 2.02 -16.94
C ARG A 287 25.41 3.12 -16.92
N VAL A 288 25.07 4.29 -16.38
CA VAL A 288 25.92 5.48 -16.30
C VAL A 288 25.94 6.05 -14.87
N PRO A 289 26.58 5.36 -13.90
CA PRO A 289 26.55 5.75 -12.49
C PRO A 289 27.11 7.15 -12.20
N GLU A 290 28.05 7.62 -13.02
CA GLU A 290 28.62 8.97 -12.97
C GLU A 290 27.56 10.07 -13.16
N GLU A 291 26.50 9.80 -13.93
CA GLU A 291 25.38 10.71 -14.16
C GLU A 291 24.20 10.49 -13.19
N ALA A 292 24.40 9.73 -12.11
CA ALA A 292 23.32 9.39 -11.17
C ALA A 292 22.60 10.63 -10.59
N THR A 293 23.34 11.72 -10.37
CA THR A 293 22.75 12.99 -9.89
C THR A 293 21.79 13.59 -10.91
N LEU A 294 22.19 13.64 -12.19
CA LEU A 294 21.34 14.16 -13.27
C LEU A 294 20.08 13.30 -13.42
N LEU A 295 20.25 11.97 -13.49
CA LEU A 295 19.15 11.02 -13.64
C LEU A 295 18.16 11.08 -12.46
N THR A 296 18.67 11.19 -11.22
CA THR A 296 17.82 11.35 -10.03
C THR A 296 17.06 12.66 -10.06
N ARG A 297 17.67 13.76 -10.51
CA ARG A 297 16.96 15.04 -10.68
C ARG A 297 15.87 14.95 -11.74
N THR A 298 16.15 14.34 -12.90
CA THR A 298 15.15 14.12 -13.95
C THR A 298 14.00 13.24 -13.46
N MET A 299 14.30 12.18 -12.70
CA MET A 299 13.30 11.33 -12.04
C MET A 299 12.38 12.16 -11.15
N LEU A 300 12.95 12.99 -10.26
CA LEU A 300 12.18 13.83 -9.34
C LEU A 300 11.27 14.82 -10.07
N VAL A 301 11.74 15.42 -11.17
CA VAL A 301 10.91 16.32 -11.99
C VAL A 301 9.75 15.56 -12.62
N GLY A 302 9.99 14.37 -13.19
CA GLY A 302 8.94 13.53 -13.76
C GLY A 302 7.92 13.06 -12.72
N GLN A 303 8.40 12.67 -11.54
CA GLN A 303 7.55 12.29 -10.41
C GLN A 303 6.69 13.46 -9.94
N ALA A 304 7.27 14.65 -9.76
CA ALA A 304 6.53 15.86 -9.38
C ALA A 304 5.39 16.22 -10.36
N VAL A 305 5.57 15.99 -11.67
CA VAL A 305 4.50 16.19 -12.66
C VAL A 305 3.41 15.14 -12.50
N SER A 306 3.78 13.86 -12.32
CA SER A 306 2.85 12.76 -12.07
C SER A 306 1.99 13.00 -10.80
N GLU A 307 2.61 13.60 -9.78
CA GLU A 307 2.00 13.87 -8.47
C GLU A 307 0.85 14.90 -8.51
N SER A 308 0.84 15.79 -9.51
CA SER A 308 -0.14 16.87 -9.61
C SER A 308 -1.61 16.41 -9.48
N THR A 309 -1.94 15.25 -10.06
CA THR A 309 -3.29 14.67 -9.99
C THR A 309 -3.66 14.16 -8.58
N GLY A 310 -2.68 13.71 -7.81
CA GLY A 310 -2.82 13.39 -6.40
C GLY A 310 -3.09 14.64 -5.56
N ILE A 311 -2.40 15.74 -5.85
CA ILE A 311 -2.65 17.04 -5.20
C ILE A 311 -4.05 17.56 -5.50
N TYR A 312 -4.54 17.45 -6.75
CA TYR A 312 -5.92 17.85 -7.08
C TYR A 312 -6.94 17.06 -6.25
N SER A 313 -6.71 15.76 -6.09
CA SER A 313 -7.55 14.87 -5.30
C SER A 313 -7.52 15.24 -3.81
N LEU A 314 -6.34 15.54 -3.27
CA LEU A 314 -6.18 16.03 -1.90
C LEU A 314 -6.92 17.35 -1.67
N VAL A 315 -6.81 18.31 -2.60
CA VAL A 315 -7.50 19.60 -2.50
C VAL A 315 -9.02 19.41 -2.49
N VAL A 316 -9.55 18.60 -3.40
CA VAL A 316 -11.00 18.30 -3.43
C VAL A 316 -11.45 17.60 -2.14
N ALA A 317 -10.68 16.62 -1.65
CA ALA A 317 -10.99 15.94 -0.40
C ALA A 317 -11.03 16.91 0.79
N LEU A 318 -10.03 17.80 0.91
CA LEU A 318 -9.99 18.81 1.96
C LEU A 318 -11.17 19.78 1.85
N LEU A 319 -11.50 20.25 0.65
CA LEU A 319 -12.66 21.13 0.45
C LEU A 319 -13.96 20.44 0.86
N LEU A 320 -14.14 19.16 0.52
CA LEU A 320 -15.32 18.39 0.95
C LEU A 320 -15.38 18.25 2.47
N VAL A 321 -14.25 17.96 3.14
CA VAL A 321 -14.19 17.87 4.61
C VAL A 321 -14.40 19.20 5.31
N LEU A 322 -13.99 20.32 4.71
CA LEU A 322 -14.14 21.66 5.28
C LEU A 322 -15.56 22.21 5.12
N ASN A 323 -16.30 21.77 4.10
CA ASN A 323 -17.66 22.23 3.82
C ASN A 323 -18.75 21.23 4.29
N ALA A 324 -18.38 20.15 4.97
CA ALA A 324 -19.27 19.17 5.57
C ALA A 324 -19.80 19.61 6.94
#